data_AF-A0A842N7L4-F1
#
_entry.id   AF-A0A842N7L4-F1
#
_cell.length_a   1.000
_cell.length_b   1.000
_cell.length_c   1.000
_cell.angle_alpha   90.00
_cell.angle_beta   90.00
_cell.angle_gamma   90.00
#
_symmetry.space_group_name_H-M   'P 1'
#
loop_
_entity.id
_entity.type
_entity.pdbx_description
1 polymer ?
#
loop_
_entity_poly.entity_id
_entity_poly.type
_entity_poly.pdbx_seq_one_letter_code
_entity_poly.pdbx_strand_id
1 'polypeptide(L)'
;MVYSIIKAKLSKKGEYEGTEFRYPLLFGLIGELEPTDEMTEGALSRIREEKGGHFLDALWLVEQVESGYEDHMDHFISDNRFRSYCLGLNQSTNAWALLMGGDNALIELARLLGDRNFMIHTVGRSGQVLKDVDIVDYGPRETAVIYFGQLMIRYALIYARIDAGSSHAITHEIEEKAPGVMFVTGELEEMEKSMIQSMLALGVPLVTLGDDRGLTGMVYGRESLELMVETAWGLPNVRARLVEKAVPEVPLEVGPVFSREKISDPVIEIYGSSESFVVAKPNQSIARDELIVKGESLDDVSILVELGNPVIDDIVTVGVESTLLRVIKYIKGVQVNLMGGSIDSLQVSDEAKENGFEYEHLLKVIQVELRNKFPEIGPMRISLLFDHNEIEQISPDIKAFKDERKAHVDGATEESVDSFYGCMRCASFSLSHACTVSPDRPSQCGSSPWWILKAQAILAPGNVYYKCTLIEKGELIDPEKGEYSGVNKATRERTGGRVERVYLHSIFEHPHTACSCFQNVAYYIAELDGIALVDRKYAGDAPGGWTWTRLANNVAGYQNPNGFTTFATLYLKSPKFFQADGGYDRVVWMTSSLKTIAGDSIPEERRARIANEKDATSLAELKEFLTSS
;
A
#
# COMPACT_ATOMS: atom_id res chain seq x y z
N MET A 1 30.23 20.48 20.41
CA MET A 1 30.76 20.05 19.08
C MET A 1 29.76 20.30 17.96
N VAL A 2 28.50 19.85 18.09
CA VAL A 2 27.42 20.05 17.11
C VAL A 2 27.26 21.52 16.69
N TYR A 3 27.22 22.45 17.65
CA TYR A 3 27.22 23.90 17.37
C TYR A 3 28.32 24.34 16.40
N SER A 4 29.56 23.90 16.61
CA SER A 4 30.70 24.32 15.80
C SER A 4 30.61 23.82 14.36
N ILE A 5 30.10 22.60 14.16
CA ILE A 5 29.92 21.99 12.84
C ILE A 5 28.76 22.64 12.09
N ILE A 6 27.62 22.83 12.76
CA ILE A 6 26.46 23.52 12.19
C ILE A 6 26.86 24.93 11.75
N LYS A 7 27.48 25.70 12.65
CA LYS A 7 27.92 27.07 12.35
C LYS A 7 28.91 27.15 11.19
N ALA A 8 29.83 26.19 11.08
CA ALA A 8 30.83 26.18 10.01
C ALA A 8 30.24 25.85 8.62
N LYS A 9 29.14 25.09 8.58
CA LYS A 9 28.59 24.51 7.34
C LYS A 9 27.27 25.11 6.87
N LEU A 10 26.63 25.98 7.66
CA LEU A 10 25.39 26.70 7.33
C LEU A 10 25.49 27.70 6.15
N SER A 11 26.64 27.80 5.48
CA SER A 11 26.91 28.85 4.47
C SER A 11 26.29 28.58 3.09
N LYS A 12 25.81 27.37 2.82
CA LYS A 12 25.12 26.99 1.58
C LYS A 12 23.75 26.40 1.92
N LYS A 13 22.71 26.86 1.21
CA LYS A 13 21.34 26.32 1.29
C LYS A 13 21.01 25.66 -0.05
N GLY A 14 20.58 24.40 -0.02
CA GLY A 14 19.95 23.71 -1.16
C GLY A 14 18.47 23.50 -0.89
N GLU A 15 17.76 22.82 -1.79
CA GLU A 15 16.33 22.56 -1.67
C GLU A 15 16.02 21.08 -1.91
N TYR A 16 15.11 20.51 -1.12
CA TYR A 16 14.65 19.15 -1.35
C TYR A 16 13.54 19.13 -2.40
N GLU A 17 13.82 18.59 -3.58
CA GLU A 17 12.83 18.45 -4.64
C GLU A 17 11.90 17.25 -4.41
N GLY A 18 10.66 17.34 -4.92
CA GLY A 18 9.68 16.25 -4.80
C GLY A 18 9.01 16.16 -3.42
N THR A 19 9.06 17.23 -2.62
CA THR A 19 8.27 17.41 -1.39
C THR A 19 7.58 18.76 -1.38
N GLU A 20 6.43 18.87 -0.71
CA GLU A 20 5.73 20.16 -0.51
C GLU A 20 6.24 20.94 0.71
N PHE A 21 7.02 20.30 1.59
CA PHE A 21 7.43 20.91 2.85
C PHE A 21 8.72 21.70 2.75
N ARG A 22 9.40 21.64 1.60
CA ARG A 22 10.74 22.19 1.28
C ARG A 22 11.86 21.74 2.21
N TYR A 23 11.73 21.98 3.52
CA TYR A 23 12.58 21.49 4.60
C TYR A 23 11.66 20.80 5.64
N PRO A 24 11.42 19.48 5.51
CA PRO A 24 10.40 18.81 6.31
C PRO A 24 10.57 18.95 7.83
N LEU A 25 11.80 18.93 8.36
CA LEU A 25 12.05 19.09 9.79
C LEU A 25 11.80 20.52 10.24
N LEU A 26 12.30 21.52 9.51
CA LEU A 26 12.00 22.93 9.80
C LEU A 26 10.49 23.20 9.75
N PHE A 27 9.83 22.81 8.66
CA PHE A 27 8.41 23.05 8.47
C PHE A 27 7.59 22.37 9.56
N GLY A 28 7.81 21.09 9.83
CA GLY A 28 7.04 20.40 10.85
C GLY A 28 7.30 20.95 12.25
N LEU A 29 8.56 21.18 12.64
CA LEU A 29 8.88 21.58 14.02
C LEU A 29 8.60 23.06 14.31
N ILE A 30 8.76 23.94 13.32
CA ILE A 30 8.72 25.40 13.50
C ILE A 30 7.53 26.03 12.78
N GLY A 31 6.99 25.40 11.74
CA GLY A 31 5.87 25.93 10.94
C GLY A 31 6.31 26.79 9.74
N GLU A 32 7.61 26.90 9.50
CA GLU A 32 8.18 27.79 8.49
C GLU A 32 8.74 27.02 7.29
N LEU A 33 8.56 27.56 6.09
CA LEU A 33 9.07 26.95 4.85
C LEU A 33 10.54 27.31 4.57
N GLU A 34 11.04 28.41 5.13
CA GLU A 34 12.43 28.83 5.00
C GLU A 34 12.95 29.36 6.35
N PRO A 35 14.23 29.11 6.69
CA PRO A 35 14.81 29.66 7.90
C PRO A 35 15.28 31.10 7.68
N THR A 36 14.83 32.01 8.53
CA THR A 36 15.36 33.38 8.60
C THR A 36 16.70 33.41 9.35
N ASP A 37 17.47 34.48 9.15
CA ASP A 37 18.72 34.69 9.88
C ASP A 37 18.48 34.78 11.40
N GLU A 38 17.41 35.47 11.82
CA GLU A 38 17.01 35.57 13.23
C GLU A 38 16.68 34.20 13.84
N MET A 39 15.93 33.36 13.12
CA MET A 39 15.63 31.99 13.56
C MET A 39 16.91 31.16 13.72
N THR A 40 17.81 31.28 12.74
CA THR A 40 19.08 30.55 12.70
C THR A 40 20.00 30.97 13.84
N GLU A 41 20.19 32.27 14.05
CA GLU A 41 21.00 32.81 15.14
C GLU A 41 20.41 32.47 16.51
N GLY A 42 19.09 32.59 16.67
CA GLY A 42 18.39 32.23 17.90
C GLY A 42 18.55 30.75 18.25
N ALA A 43 18.35 29.85 17.29
CA ALA A 43 18.54 28.42 17.48
C ALA A 43 20.01 28.06 17.77
N LEU A 44 20.96 28.70 17.08
CA LEU A 44 22.39 28.54 17.37
C LEU A 44 22.75 28.98 18.79
N SER A 45 22.18 30.08 19.29
CA SER A 45 22.39 30.53 20.68
C SER A 45 21.86 29.51 21.67
N ARG A 46 20.63 29.01 21.45
CA ARG A 46 20.00 27.98 22.29
C ARG A 46 20.80 26.69 22.34
N ILE A 47 21.30 26.21 21.20
CA ILE A 47 22.15 25.02 21.14
C ILE A 47 23.48 25.26 21.88
N ARG A 48 24.07 26.47 21.77
CA ARG A 48 25.35 26.80 22.39
C ARG A 48 25.27 26.89 23.92
N GLU A 49 24.16 27.39 24.45
CA GLU A 49 24.00 27.65 25.87
C GLU A 49 23.84 26.37 26.72
N GLU A 50 23.68 25.20 26.09
CA GLU A 50 23.62 23.81 26.64
C GLU A 50 22.62 23.59 27.81
N LYS A 51 21.94 24.63 28.28
CA LYS A 51 20.92 24.56 29.34
C LYS A 51 19.54 24.34 28.72
N GLY A 52 19.22 23.09 28.38
CA GLY A 52 17.83 22.73 28.08
C GLY A 52 17.60 21.70 26.97
N GLY A 53 18.63 21.08 26.38
CA GLY A 53 18.41 20.01 25.41
C GLY A 53 17.61 20.47 24.18
N HIS A 54 18.04 21.55 23.54
CA HIS A 54 17.46 22.11 22.31
C HIS A 54 17.74 21.23 21.09
N PHE A 55 17.40 19.94 21.19
CA PHE A 55 17.73 18.92 20.21
C PHE A 55 16.87 19.03 18.94
N LEU A 56 15.63 19.50 19.07
CA LEU A 56 14.78 19.79 17.91
C LEU A 56 15.33 20.96 17.08
N ASP A 57 15.91 21.98 17.73
CA ASP A 57 16.62 23.05 17.04
C ASP A 57 17.84 22.52 16.27
N ALA A 58 18.55 21.55 16.85
CA ALA A 58 19.67 20.91 16.18
C ALA A 58 19.24 20.15 14.93
N LEU A 59 18.11 19.43 14.95
CA LEU A 59 17.62 18.68 13.79
C LEU A 59 17.34 19.56 12.58
N TRP A 60 16.55 20.63 12.74
CA TRP A 60 16.20 21.47 11.59
C TRP A 60 17.40 22.28 11.10
N LEU A 61 18.34 22.67 11.98
CA LEU A 61 19.58 23.31 11.56
C LEU A 61 20.52 22.35 10.82
N VAL A 62 20.59 21.07 11.24
CA VAL A 62 21.35 20.03 10.52
C VAL A 62 20.70 19.72 9.17
N GLU A 63 19.37 19.76 9.06
CA GLU A 63 18.68 19.66 7.77
C GLU A 63 19.15 20.75 6.79
N GLN A 64 19.35 21.99 7.26
CA GLN A 64 19.91 23.05 6.44
C GLN A 64 21.34 22.74 5.99
N VAL A 65 22.17 22.21 6.89
CA VAL A 65 23.54 21.79 6.57
C VAL A 65 23.54 20.67 5.53
N GLU A 66 22.68 19.66 5.70
CA GLU A 66 22.58 18.54 4.77
C GLU A 66 22.12 19.00 3.38
N SER A 67 21.17 19.94 3.30
CA SER A 67 20.72 20.51 2.03
C SER A 67 21.83 21.21 1.24
N GLY A 68 22.88 21.69 1.91
CA GLY A 68 24.00 22.40 1.29
C GLY A 68 25.01 21.48 0.57
N TYR A 69 24.91 20.16 0.73
CA TYR A 69 25.78 19.19 0.07
C TYR A 69 25.32 18.89 -1.35
N GLU A 70 26.25 18.62 -2.26
CA GLU A 70 25.93 18.31 -3.67
C GLU A 70 25.15 16.99 -3.82
N ASP A 71 25.38 16.02 -2.92
CA ASP A 71 24.77 14.69 -2.95
C ASP A 71 23.48 14.58 -2.10
N HIS A 72 22.93 15.70 -1.58
CA HIS A 72 21.77 15.65 -0.68
C HIS A 72 20.54 14.99 -1.31
N MET A 73 20.35 15.15 -2.61
CA MET A 73 19.23 14.55 -3.35
C MET A 73 19.38 13.05 -3.58
N ASP A 74 20.60 12.50 -3.49
CA ASP A 74 20.83 11.06 -3.61
C ASP A 74 20.28 10.32 -2.37
N HIS A 75 20.29 11.00 -1.22
CA HIS A 75 19.84 10.47 0.07
C HIS A 75 18.40 10.85 0.40
N PHE A 76 17.92 11.99 -0.12
CA PHE A 76 16.56 12.47 0.12
C PHE A 76 15.50 11.52 -0.48
N ILE A 77 14.57 11.09 0.35
CA ILE A 77 13.41 10.31 -0.08
C ILE A 77 12.29 11.28 -0.39
N SER A 78 11.89 11.43 -1.66
CA SER A 78 10.75 12.26 -2.07
C SER A 78 9.42 11.79 -1.47
N ASP A 79 8.40 12.66 -1.45
CA ASP A 79 7.09 12.33 -0.86
C ASP A 79 6.42 11.15 -1.58
N ASN A 80 6.66 11.00 -2.90
CA ASN A 80 6.16 9.85 -3.65
C ASN A 80 6.82 8.53 -3.20
N ARG A 81 8.14 8.54 -2.99
CA ARG A 81 8.87 7.37 -2.48
C ARG A 81 8.49 7.07 -1.02
N PHE A 82 8.33 8.11 -0.19
CA PHE A 82 7.84 8.00 1.18
C PHE A 82 6.44 7.36 1.25
N ARG A 83 5.50 7.78 0.40
CA ARG A 83 4.18 7.14 0.29
C ARG A 83 4.31 5.67 -0.08
N SER A 84 5.22 5.31 -0.98
CA SER A 84 5.49 3.91 -1.33
C SER A 84 6.04 3.11 -0.13
N TYR A 85 6.89 3.70 0.71
CA TYR A 85 7.35 3.05 1.95
C TYR A 85 6.19 2.81 2.92
N CYS A 86 5.30 3.79 3.06
CA CYS A 86 4.08 3.63 3.85
C CYS A 86 3.16 2.54 3.30
N LEU A 87 3.06 2.40 1.97
CA LEU A 87 2.36 1.29 1.33
C LEU A 87 3.01 -0.06 1.62
N GLY A 88 4.34 -0.13 1.81
CA GLY A 88 5.05 -1.32 2.27
C GLY A 88 4.52 -1.82 3.63
N LEU A 89 4.15 -0.90 4.54
CA LEU A 89 3.60 -1.23 5.87
C LEU A 89 2.28 -2.00 5.85
N ASN A 90 1.65 -2.06 4.68
CA ASN A 90 0.42 -2.80 4.45
C ASN A 90 0.71 -4.22 3.92
N GLN A 91 1.80 -4.41 3.17
CA GLN A 91 2.02 -5.63 2.40
C GLN A 91 3.11 -6.53 2.98
N SER A 92 4.23 -5.95 3.40
CA SER A 92 5.50 -6.66 3.55
C SER A 92 6.46 -6.03 4.55
N THR A 93 6.04 -4.98 5.28
CA THR A 93 6.90 -4.28 6.23
C THR A 93 6.16 -4.06 7.54
N ASN A 94 6.78 -4.32 8.67
CA ASN A 94 6.19 -4.10 10.00
C ASN A 94 6.65 -2.77 10.62
N ALA A 95 7.89 -2.36 10.33
CA ALA A 95 8.48 -1.10 10.78
C ALA A 95 9.77 -0.79 9.98
N TRP A 96 10.38 0.36 10.23
CA TRP A 96 11.64 0.81 9.66
C TRP A 96 12.70 0.86 10.76
N ALA A 97 13.83 0.21 10.54
CA ALA A 97 14.94 0.12 11.50
C ALA A 97 16.12 0.96 11.03
N LEU A 98 16.51 1.99 11.78
CA LEU A 98 17.74 2.74 11.53
C LEU A 98 18.89 2.13 12.34
N LEU A 99 19.85 1.52 11.66
CA LEU A 99 20.99 0.82 12.26
C LEU A 99 22.22 1.74 12.35
N MET A 100 22.85 1.79 13.54
CA MET A 100 23.98 2.67 13.86
C MET A 100 25.03 1.97 14.74
N GLY A 101 26.22 2.56 14.89
CA GLY A 101 27.32 2.08 15.75
C GLY A 101 28.48 1.41 14.98
N GLY A 102 28.30 1.07 13.70
CA GLY A 102 29.39 0.73 12.79
C GLY A 102 30.18 -0.54 13.09
N ASP A 103 29.64 -1.49 13.86
CA ASP A 103 30.29 -2.77 14.15
C ASP A 103 29.62 -3.96 13.43
N ASN A 104 30.32 -5.10 13.36
CA ASN A 104 29.85 -6.27 12.60
C ASN A 104 28.58 -6.93 13.17
N ALA A 105 28.20 -6.63 14.42
CA ALA A 105 26.97 -7.13 15.03
C ALA A 105 25.72 -6.65 14.27
N LEU A 106 25.82 -5.52 13.54
CA LEU A 106 24.75 -5.01 12.69
C LEU A 106 24.31 -5.97 11.59
N ILE A 107 25.22 -6.82 11.07
CA ILE A 107 24.89 -7.77 10.00
C ILE A 107 23.86 -8.79 10.50
N GLU A 108 24.11 -9.36 11.67
CA GLU A 108 23.20 -10.33 12.28
C GLU A 108 21.91 -9.65 12.76
N LEU A 109 22.00 -8.44 13.32
CA LEU A 109 20.82 -7.68 13.69
C LEU A 109 19.92 -7.37 12.49
N ALA A 110 20.50 -6.96 11.35
CA ALA A 110 19.77 -6.70 10.12
C ALA A 110 19.07 -7.97 9.62
N ARG A 111 19.71 -9.15 9.73
CA ARG A 111 19.10 -10.44 9.40
C ARG A 111 17.90 -10.75 10.29
N LEU A 112 18.05 -10.64 11.61
CA LEU A 112 16.97 -10.90 12.58
C LEU A 112 15.79 -9.93 12.40
N LEU A 113 16.06 -8.66 12.12
CA LEU A 113 15.05 -7.66 11.80
C LEU A 113 14.37 -7.93 10.45
N GLY A 114 15.13 -8.41 9.46
CA GLY A 114 14.63 -8.87 8.17
C GLY A 114 13.65 -10.05 8.29
N ASP A 115 13.95 -11.02 9.16
CA ASP A 115 13.05 -12.16 9.49
C ASP A 115 11.71 -11.66 10.09
N ARG A 116 11.73 -10.47 10.70
CA ARG A 116 10.56 -9.75 11.24
C ARG A 116 9.98 -8.72 10.26
N ASN A 117 10.41 -8.71 9.00
CA ASN A 117 9.97 -7.77 7.96
C ASN A 117 10.19 -6.28 8.32
N PHE A 118 11.31 -5.93 8.96
CA PHE A 118 11.71 -4.54 9.06
C PHE A 118 12.40 -4.10 7.76
N MET A 119 12.11 -2.86 7.33
CA MET A 119 12.92 -2.21 6.29
C MET A 119 14.17 -1.64 6.97
N ILE A 120 15.35 -1.98 6.45
CA ILE A 120 16.62 -1.62 7.07
C ILE A 120 17.12 -0.30 6.47
N HIS A 121 17.40 0.66 7.34
CA HIS A 121 18.00 1.96 7.05
C HIS A 121 19.34 2.07 7.76
N THR A 122 20.27 2.82 7.17
CA THR A 122 21.60 3.01 7.76
C THR A 122 22.18 4.38 7.43
N VAL A 123 23.20 4.76 8.19
CA VAL A 123 23.89 6.04 8.05
C VAL A 123 25.35 5.92 8.54
N GLY A 124 26.21 6.77 7.99
CA GLY A 124 27.59 6.89 8.43
C GLY A 124 28.40 5.64 8.16
N ARG A 125 29.27 5.29 9.11
CA ARG A 125 30.10 4.07 9.05
C ARG A 125 29.28 2.77 9.03
N SER A 126 28.03 2.79 9.49
CA SER A 126 27.16 1.60 9.51
C SER A 126 26.77 1.15 8.10
N GLY A 127 26.69 2.06 7.12
CA GLY A 127 26.46 1.72 5.72
C GLY A 127 27.58 0.86 5.13
N GLN A 128 28.84 1.10 5.54
CA GLN A 128 30.00 0.35 5.07
C GLN A 128 29.99 -1.11 5.55
N VAL A 129 29.45 -1.36 6.75
CA VAL A 129 29.33 -2.71 7.32
C VAL A 129 28.23 -3.52 6.62
N LEU A 130 27.15 -2.87 6.21
CA LEU A 130 25.93 -3.50 5.67
C LEU A 130 25.87 -3.52 4.15
N LYS A 131 26.99 -3.32 3.45
CA LYS A 131 27.06 -3.20 1.98
C LYS A 131 26.45 -4.36 1.19
N ASP A 132 26.38 -5.55 1.78
CA ASP A 132 25.87 -6.79 1.15
C ASP A 132 24.44 -7.14 1.63
N VAL A 133 23.78 -6.24 2.36
CA VAL A 133 22.40 -6.37 2.86
C VAL A 133 21.50 -5.44 2.04
N ASP A 134 20.24 -5.83 1.80
CA ASP A 134 19.26 -4.94 1.17
C ASP A 134 18.87 -3.81 2.14
N ILE A 135 19.36 -2.60 1.87
CA ILE A 135 19.29 -1.44 2.77
C ILE A 135 18.93 -0.15 2.04
N VAL A 136 18.41 0.81 2.83
CA VAL A 136 18.35 2.23 2.46
C VAL A 136 19.48 2.95 3.18
N ASP A 137 20.57 3.25 2.47
CA ASP A 137 21.71 4.00 3.00
C ASP A 137 21.54 5.51 2.76
N TYR A 138 21.74 6.30 3.81
CA TYR A 138 21.72 7.78 3.77
C TYR A 138 23.11 8.40 3.59
N GLY A 139 24.13 7.57 3.40
CA GLY A 139 25.47 8.00 3.07
C GLY A 139 26.38 8.15 4.30
N PRO A 140 27.64 8.57 4.07
CA PRO A 140 28.72 8.41 5.05
C PRO A 140 28.73 9.46 6.16
N ARG A 141 27.84 10.46 6.13
CA ARG A 141 27.80 11.55 7.11
C ARG A 141 26.89 11.19 8.27
N GLU A 142 27.35 11.38 9.50
CA GLU A 142 26.53 11.15 10.71
C GLU A 142 25.31 12.10 10.77
N THR A 143 25.44 13.29 10.16
CA THR A 143 24.36 14.28 10.03
C THR A 143 23.22 13.82 9.11
N ALA A 144 23.44 12.81 8.26
CA ALA A 144 22.44 12.27 7.37
C ALA A 144 21.34 11.47 8.11
N VAL A 145 21.43 11.31 9.43
CA VAL A 145 20.32 10.82 10.27
C VAL A 145 19.01 11.57 10.01
N ILE A 146 19.11 12.85 9.62
CA ILE A 146 17.97 13.73 9.37
C ILE A 146 17.06 13.19 8.27
N TYR A 147 17.57 12.44 7.30
CA TYR A 147 16.74 11.87 6.25
C TYR A 147 15.75 10.84 6.80
N PHE A 148 16.13 10.09 7.85
CA PHE A 148 15.21 9.23 8.58
C PHE A 148 14.20 10.06 9.41
N GLY A 149 14.67 11.14 10.06
CA GLY A 149 13.80 12.09 10.78
C GLY A 149 12.77 12.77 9.87
N GLN A 150 13.14 13.09 8.63
CA GLN A 150 12.23 13.63 7.62
C GLN A 150 11.12 12.64 7.28
N LEU A 151 11.35 11.31 7.33
CA LEU A 151 10.26 10.34 7.15
C LEU A 151 9.28 10.38 8.32
N MET A 152 9.79 10.49 9.55
CA MET A 152 8.97 10.54 10.77
C MET A 152 8.09 11.78 10.79
N ILE A 153 8.66 12.95 10.49
CA ILE A 153 7.87 14.19 10.53
C ILE A 153 6.84 14.25 9.41
N ARG A 154 7.16 13.74 8.21
CA ARG A 154 6.20 13.66 7.11
C ARG A 154 5.09 12.65 7.39
N TYR A 155 5.34 11.63 8.20
CA TYR A 155 4.27 10.74 8.68
C TYR A 155 3.23 11.52 9.49
N ALA A 156 3.68 12.32 10.46
CA ALA A 156 2.80 13.16 11.28
C ALA A 156 2.06 14.22 10.44
N LEU A 157 2.77 14.91 9.54
CA LEU A 157 2.18 15.96 8.70
C LEU A 157 1.17 15.43 7.68
N ILE A 158 1.51 14.35 6.97
CA ILE A 158 0.67 13.83 5.87
C ILE A 158 -0.50 13.01 6.41
N TYR A 159 -0.26 12.09 7.34
CA TYR A 159 -1.28 11.10 7.74
C TYR A 159 -1.99 11.41 9.04
N ALA A 160 -1.31 12.03 10.00
CA ALA A 160 -1.93 12.47 11.24
C ALA A 160 -2.51 13.88 11.15
N ARG A 161 -2.09 14.66 10.14
CA ARG A 161 -2.56 16.05 9.89
C ARG A 161 -2.35 16.96 11.09
N ILE A 162 -1.23 16.76 11.78
CA ILE A 162 -0.84 17.64 12.87
C ILE A 162 -0.38 18.97 12.28
N ASP A 163 -0.84 20.07 12.87
CA ASP A 163 -0.46 21.40 12.45
C ASP A 163 1.06 21.60 12.56
N ALA A 164 1.65 22.14 11.49
CA ALA A 164 3.05 22.52 11.46
C ALA A 164 3.38 23.51 12.60
N GLY A 165 4.56 23.39 13.20
CA GLY A 165 4.95 24.16 14.40
C GLY A 165 4.44 23.57 15.72
N SER A 166 3.51 22.61 15.70
CA SER A 166 3.01 21.91 16.89
C SER A 166 3.96 20.78 17.32
N SER A 167 5.22 21.13 17.62
CA SER A 167 6.29 20.17 17.93
C SER A 167 5.89 19.13 18.97
N HIS A 168 5.23 19.53 20.07
CA HIS A 168 4.76 18.58 21.10
C HIS A 168 3.78 17.51 20.56
N ALA A 169 2.82 17.90 19.73
CA ALA A 169 1.87 16.98 19.13
C ALA A 169 2.56 16.06 18.11
N ILE A 170 3.46 16.62 17.30
CA ILE A 170 4.26 15.87 16.31
C ILE A 170 5.10 14.80 17.00
N THR A 171 5.85 15.15 18.05
CA THR A 171 6.73 14.21 18.72
C THR A 171 5.94 13.07 19.36
N HIS A 172 4.77 13.36 19.94
CA HIS A 172 3.91 12.35 20.53
C HIS A 172 3.31 11.39 19.49
N GLU A 173 2.91 11.92 18.33
CA GLU A 173 2.42 11.08 17.22
C GLU A 173 3.52 10.20 16.62
N ILE A 174 4.73 10.74 16.50
CA ILE A 174 5.89 9.96 16.04
C ILE A 174 6.16 8.82 17.03
N GLU A 175 6.22 9.13 18.32
CA GLU A 175 6.43 8.17 19.40
C GLU A 175 5.41 7.03 19.38
N GLU A 176 4.13 7.34 19.25
CA GLU A 176 3.09 6.32 19.34
C GLU A 176 2.83 5.58 18.04
N LYS A 177 2.96 6.25 16.88
CA LYS A 177 2.38 5.79 15.62
C LYS A 177 3.36 5.72 14.46
N ALA A 178 4.40 6.55 14.39
CA ALA A 178 5.32 6.52 13.25
C ALA A 178 6.22 5.27 13.31
N PRO A 179 6.37 4.52 12.21
CA PRO A 179 6.88 3.15 12.22
C PRO A 179 8.41 3.03 12.35
N GLY A 180 9.10 4.04 12.88
CA GLY A 180 10.57 4.08 12.96
C GLY A 180 11.12 3.64 14.31
N VAL A 181 12.20 2.86 14.31
CA VAL A 181 12.97 2.47 15.50
C VAL A 181 14.46 2.59 15.20
N MET A 182 15.24 3.16 16.11
CA MET A 182 16.69 3.21 16.02
C MET A 182 17.33 2.02 16.75
N PHE A 183 18.46 1.55 16.23
CA PHE A 183 19.25 0.49 16.86
C PHE A 183 20.74 0.84 16.90
N VAL A 184 21.38 0.53 18.02
CA VAL A 184 22.83 0.72 18.21
C VAL A 184 23.46 -0.51 18.85
N THR A 185 24.47 -1.08 18.18
CA THR A 185 25.26 -2.22 18.67
C THR A 185 26.68 -1.82 19.07
N GLY A 186 27.40 -1.13 18.18
CA GLY A 186 28.79 -0.67 18.40
C GLY A 186 28.89 0.62 19.21
N GLU A 187 30.11 1.07 19.52
CA GLU A 187 30.36 2.37 20.18
C GLU A 187 29.77 3.54 19.39
N LEU A 188 29.51 4.69 20.02
CA LEU A 188 29.01 5.88 19.34
C LEU A 188 30.06 6.99 19.38
N GLU A 189 30.31 7.61 18.23
CA GLU A 189 31.06 8.85 18.17
C GLU A 189 30.21 10.00 18.75
N GLU A 190 30.86 11.09 19.17
CA GLU A 190 30.20 12.22 19.84
C GLU A 190 29.09 12.85 18.99
N MET A 191 29.24 12.86 17.66
CA MET A 191 28.24 13.39 16.74
C MET A 191 27.07 12.42 16.59
N GLU A 192 27.33 11.12 16.35
CA GLU A 192 26.30 10.07 16.35
C GLU A 192 25.46 10.14 17.64
N LYS A 193 26.11 10.25 18.80
CA LYS A 193 25.43 10.35 20.09
C LYS A 193 24.50 11.56 20.17
N SER A 194 24.98 12.74 19.75
CA SER A 194 24.15 13.95 19.74
C SER A 194 22.98 13.85 18.76
N MET A 195 23.19 13.17 17.63
CA MET A 195 22.18 13.00 16.60
C MET A 195 21.09 12.02 17.02
N ILE A 196 21.47 10.93 17.67
CA ILE A 196 20.56 9.97 18.32
C ILE A 196 19.74 10.66 19.41
N GLN A 197 20.38 11.47 20.27
CA GLN A 197 19.66 12.22 21.30
C GLN A 197 18.61 13.17 20.70
N SER A 198 18.87 13.68 19.50
CA SER A 198 17.91 14.55 18.81
C SER A 198 16.77 13.79 18.16
N MET A 199 17.03 12.60 17.63
CA MET A 199 15.99 11.70 17.16
C MET A 199 15.11 11.15 18.30
N LEU A 200 15.69 10.91 19.48
CA LEU A 200 14.94 10.58 20.70
C LEU A 200 14.01 11.74 21.10
N ALA A 201 14.48 12.99 21.02
CA ALA A 201 13.65 14.16 21.27
C ALA A 201 12.55 14.35 20.21
N LEU A 202 12.76 13.89 18.98
CA LEU A 202 11.74 13.83 17.92
C LEU A 202 10.66 12.76 18.20
N GLY A 203 10.91 11.84 19.15
CA GLY A 203 9.99 10.75 19.49
C GLY A 203 10.36 9.40 18.87
N VAL A 204 11.55 9.25 18.27
CA VAL A 204 11.96 7.95 17.69
C VAL A 204 12.61 7.08 18.78
N PRO A 205 12.06 5.90 19.10
CA PRO A 205 12.61 5.04 20.14
C PRO A 205 13.96 4.43 19.74
N LEU A 206 14.82 4.18 20.73
CA LEU A 206 16.13 3.55 20.57
C LEU A 206 16.18 2.22 21.32
N VAL A 207 16.60 1.16 20.63
CA VAL A 207 16.97 -0.12 21.25
C VAL A 207 18.47 -0.32 21.10
N THR A 208 19.17 -0.64 22.19
CA THR A 208 20.63 -0.71 22.15
C THR A 208 21.17 -1.97 22.81
N LEU A 209 22.27 -2.49 22.26
CA LEU A 209 23.04 -3.56 22.88
C LEU A 209 23.87 -2.97 24.02
N GLY A 210 23.67 -3.49 25.24
CA GLY A 210 24.31 -3.00 26.46
C GLY A 210 23.46 -1.97 27.22
N ASP A 211 24.14 -0.95 27.77
CA ASP A 211 23.57 0.10 28.60
C ASP A 211 22.87 1.22 27.80
N ASP A 212 22.37 2.24 28.48
CA ASP A 212 21.69 3.39 27.87
C ASP A 212 22.64 4.39 27.17
N ARG A 213 23.96 4.16 27.24
CA ARG A 213 25.02 4.99 26.65
C ARG A 213 25.00 6.45 27.12
N GLY A 214 24.36 6.72 28.26
CA GLY A 214 24.13 8.07 28.77
C GLY A 214 23.21 8.92 27.89
N LEU A 215 22.32 8.29 27.13
CA LEU A 215 21.24 8.93 26.38
C LEU A 215 19.97 9.01 27.24
N THR A 216 19.10 9.97 26.91
CA THR A 216 17.85 10.21 27.66
C THR A 216 16.63 10.12 26.75
N GLY A 217 15.53 9.59 27.30
CA GLY A 217 14.27 9.36 26.56
C GLY A 217 13.94 7.87 26.46
N MET A 218 13.34 7.46 25.34
CA MET A 218 12.94 6.08 25.08
C MET A 218 14.12 5.20 24.66
N VAL A 219 14.98 4.86 25.63
CA VAL A 219 16.15 4.02 25.41
C VAL A 219 15.95 2.67 26.08
N TYR A 220 16.07 1.60 25.31
CA TYR A 220 15.92 0.22 25.76
C TYR A 220 17.23 -0.54 25.63
N GLY A 221 18.01 -0.62 26.71
CA GLY A 221 19.23 -1.43 26.78
C GLY A 221 18.94 -2.92 26.89
N ARG A 222 19.58 -3.75 26.07
CA ARG A 222 19.38 -5.21 26.00
C ARG A 222 20.70 -5.96 25.92
N GLU A 223 20.68 -7.18 26.45
CA GLU A 223 21.89 -8.00 26.59
C GLU A 223 22.21 -8.84 25.33
N SER A 224 21.26 -8.97 24.39
CA SER A 224 21.44 -9.73 23.15
C SER A 224 20.67 -9.12 21.97
N LEU A 225 21.06 -9.46 20.73
CA LEU A 225 20.42 -8.98 19.51
C LEU A 225 18.96 -9.47 19.39
N GLU A 226 18.69 -10.69 19.81
CA GLU A 226 17.34 -11.28 19.81
C GLU A 226 16.40 -10.48 20.72
N LEU A 227 16.86 -10.16 21.95
CA LEU A 227 16.09 -9.33 22.88
C LEU A 227 15.89 -7.90 22.36
N MET A 228 16.82 -7.36 21.57
CA MET A 228 16.63 -6.08 20.89
C MET A 228 15.46 -6.16 19.90
N VAL A 229 15.42 -7.21 19.07
CA VAL A 229 14.34 -7.42 18.09
C VAL A 229 13.01 -7.65 18.78
N GLU A 230 12.95 -8.49 19.83
CA GLU A 230 11.74 -8.72 20.61
C GLU A 230 11.21 -7.45 21.28
N THR A 231 12.12 -6.61 21.79
CA THR A 231 11.74 -5.33 22.39
C THR A 231 11.13 -4.40 21.36
N ALA A 232 11.79 -4.23 20.21
CA ALA A 232 11.26 -3.42 19.12
C ALA A 232 9.89 -3.95 18.65
N TRP A 233 9.73 -5.27 18.59
CA TRP A 233 8.48 -5.92 18.22
C TRP A 233 7.31 -5.57 19.14
N GLY A 234 7.57 -5.32 20.43
CA GLY A 234 6.56 -4.92 21.41
C GLY A 234 6.23 -3.44 21.45
N LEU A 235 6.93 -2.60 20.67
CA LEU A 235 6.70 -1.16 20.69
C LEU A 235 5.37 -0.79 20.03
N PRO A 236 4.64 0.21 20.56
CA PRO A 236 3.31 0.60 20.05
C PRO A 236 3.34 1.11 18.61
N ASN A 237 4.46 1.68 18.18
CA ASN A 237 4.65 2.22 16.85
C ASN A 237 5.05 1.16 15.81
N VAL A 238 5.39 -0.06 16.23
CA VAL A 238 5.68 -1.20 15.35
C VAL A 238 4.40 -1.95 15.02
N ARG A 239 4.16 -2.20 13.72
CA ARG A 239 2.98 -2.96 13.26
C ARG A 239 3.27 -4.45 13.35
N ALA A 240 3.46 -4.94 14.57
CA ALA A 240 3.69 -6.35 14.87
C ALA A 240 2.57 -7.21 14.29
N ARG A 241 2.88 -7.88 13.19
CA ARG A 241 1.97 -8.82 12.53
C ARG A 241 2.79 -10.07 12.27
N LEU A 242 2.51 -11.11 13.04
CA LEU A 242 2.93 -12.47 12.71
C LEU A 242 1.68 -13.21 12.28
N VAL A 243 1.58 -13.46 10.99
CA VAL A 243 0.72 -14.55 10.51
C VAL A 243 1.68 -15.59 10.00
N GLU A 244 1.88 -16.64 10.79
CA GLU A 244 2.55 -17.84 10.31
C GLU A 244 1.64 -18.46 9.26
N LYS A 245 2.07 -18.39 8.00
CA LYS A 245 1.40 -19.10 6.91
C LYS A 245 1.79 -20.56 6.98
N ALA A 246 0.82 -21.44 6.72
CA ALA A 246 1.14 -22.84 6.52
C ALA A 246 2.03 -22.99 5.28
N VAL A 247 3.10 -23.76 5.40
CA VAL A 247 3.96 -24.08 4.27
C VAL A 247 3.46 -25.37 3.64
N PRO A 248 3.21 -25.43 2.31
CA PRO A 248 2.85 -26.67 1.66
C PRO A 248 3.97 -27.71 1.80
N GLU A 249 3.62 -28.93 2.21
CA GLU A 249 4.55 -30.06 2.27
C GLU A 249 4.79 -30.59 0.84
N VAL A 250 5.74 -29.99 0.13
CA VAL A 250 6.17 -30.37 -1.22
C VAL A 250 7.70 -30.29 -1.33
N PRO A 251 8.35 -31.05 -2.23
CA PRO A 251 9.81 -31.11 -2.31
C PRO A 251 10.45 -29.92 -3.06
N LEU A 252 9.65 -28.91 -3.39
CA LEU A 252 10.04 -27.75 -4.20
C LEU A 252 9.78 -26.45 -3.45
N GLU A 253 10.48 -25.39 -3.86
CA GLU A 253 10.18 -24.04 -3.40
C GLU A 253 8.80 -23.59 -3.89
N VAL A 254 8.03 -22.96 -3.00
CA VAL A 254 6.68 -22.46 -3.29
C VAL A 254 6.58 -20.99 -2.94
N GLY A 255 6.04 -20.20 -3.86
CA GLY A 255 5.74 -18.81 -3.59
C GLY A 255 5.32 -18.00 -4.82
N PRO A 256 4.78 -16.79 -4.60
CA PRO A 256 4.34 -15.91 -5.68
C PRO A 256 5.46 -15.44 -6.60
N VAL A 257 6.73 -15.57 -6.19
CA VAL A 257 7.90 -15.20 -7.02
C VAL A 257 8.01 -16.07 -8.28
N PHE A 258 7.55 -17.32 -8.21
CA PHE A 258 7.59 -18.28 -9.32
C PHE A 258 6.43 -18.12 -10.31
N SER A 259 5.45 -17.25 -10.02
CA SER A 259 4.24 -17.09 -10.84
C SER A 259 4.48 -16.54 -12.25
N ARG A 260 5.71 -16.15 -12.56
CA ARG A 260 6.16 -15.57 -13.84
C ARG A 260 7.37 -16.29 -14.42
N GLU A 261 7.81 -17.37 -13.79
CA GLU A 261 8.90 -18.20 -14.32
C GLU A 261 8.49 -18.75 -15.69
N LYS A 262 9.47 -18.92 -16.57
CA LYS A 262 9.28 -19.50 -17.90
C LYS A 262 10.15 -20.74 -17.99
N ILE A 263 9.58 -21.82 -18.48
CA ILE A 263 10.29 -23.08 -18.73
C ILE A 263 10.59 -23.12 -20.23
N SER A 264 11.88 -23.08 -20.58
CA SER A 264 12.29 -23.10 -22.01
C SER A 264 12.17 -24.49 -22.62
N ASP A 265 12.62 -25.51 -21.89
CA ASP A 265 12.66 -26.90 -22.33
C ASP A 265 11.95 -27.77 -21.28
N PRO A 266 10.61 -27.90 -21.35
CA PRO A 266 9.86 -28.70 -20.39
C PRO A 266 10.06 -30.21 -20.65
N VAL A 267 10.23 -30.98 -19.58
CA VAL A 267 10.31 -32.45 -19.64
C VAL A 267 8.94 -33.10 -19.71
N ILE A 268 7.95 -32.44 -19.11
CA ILE A 268 6.53 -32.76 -19.26
C ILE A 268 5.84 -31.52 -19.79
N GLU A 269 5.09 -31.68 -20.87
CA GLU A 269 4.24 -30.64 -21.43
C GLU A 269 2.90 -31.26 -21.84
N ILE A 270 1.83 -30.79 -21.19
CA ILE A 270 0.45 -31.24 -21.45
C ILE A 270 -0.33 -30.02 -21.92
N TYR A 271 -0.94 -30.11 -23.09
CA TYR A 271 -1.71 -29.03 -23.69
C TYR A 271 -3.17 -29.10 -23.28
N GLY A 272 -3.78 -27.93 -23.06
CA GLY A 272 -5.22 -27.82 -22.97
C GLY A 272 -5.88 -27.82 -24.36
N SER A 273 -7.11 -28.30 -24.43
CA SER A 273 -8.03 -28.16 -25.55
C SER A 273 -8.87 -26.87 -25.46
N SER A 274 -9.80 -26.67 -26.41
CA SER A 274 -10.80 -25.60 -26.32
C SER A 274 -11.77 -25.76 -25.16
N GLU A 275 -11.88 -26.98 -24.62
CA GLU A 275 -12.81 -27.35 -23.56
C GLU A 275 -12.15 -27.30 -22.17
N SER A 276 -10.83 -27.11 -22.10
CA SER A 276 -10.10 -27.03 -20.84
C SER A 276 -10.52 -25.85 -19.99
N PHE A 277 -10.43 -26.02 -18.68
CA PHE A 277 -10.78 -24.98 -17.73
C PHE A 277 -9.96 -25.04 -16.45
N VAL A 278 -9.95 -23.90 -15.77
CA VAL A 278 -9.66 -23.80 -14.34
C VAL A 278 -10.84 -23.07 -13.70
N VAL A 279 -11.41 -23.67 -12.65
CA VAL A 279 -12.65 -23.17 -12.04
C VAL A 279 -12.75 -23.56 -10.57
N ALA A 280 -13.28 -22.65 -9.76
CA ALA A 280 -13.82 -22.99 -8.44
C ALA A 280 -15.35 -22.94 -8.50
N LYS A 281 -16.04 -23.92 -7.90
CA LYS A 281 -17.51 -23.96 -7.83
C LYS A 281 -18.00 -24.43 -6.45
N PRO A 282 -19.14 -23.93 -5.95
CA PRO A 282 -19.79 -24.50 -4.77
C PRO A 282 -20.23 -25.95 -5.00
N ASN A 283 -20.05 -26.81 -4.00
CA ASN A 283 -20.63 -28.15 -3.93
C ASN A 283 -20.82 -28.56 -2.46
N GLN A 284 -22.03 -28.38 -1.94
CA GLN A 284 -22.35 -28.64 -0.52
C GLN A 284 -22.29 -30.13 -0.13
N SER A 285 -22.15 -31.05 -1.08
CA SER A 285 -21.95 -32.47 -0.77
C SER A 285 -20.52 -32.78 -0.27
N ILE A 286 -19.58 -31.86 -0.43
CA ILE A 286 -18.19 -32.02 0.00
C ILE A 286 -18.08 -31.79 1.51
N ALA A 287 -17.91 -32.87 2.26
CA ALA A 287 -17.81 -32.84 3.72
C ALA A 287 -16.37 -32.89 4.26
N ARG A 288 -15.38 -33.20 3.41
CA ARG A 288 -13.97 -33.34 3.77
C ARG A 288 -13.08 -32.99 2.59
N ASP A 289 -11.79 -32.80 2.88
CA ASP A 289 -10.80 -32.58 1.84
C ASP A 289 -10.54 -33.82 1.02
N GLU A 290 -10.47 -33.64 -0.30
CA GLU A 290 -10.13 -34.69 -1.25
C GLU A 290 -9.22 -34.10 -2.33
N LEU A 291 -8.05 -34.70 -2.55
CA LEU A 291 -7.13 -34.35 -3.64
C LEU A 291 -7.16 -35.51 -4.64
N ILE A 292 -7.46 -35.22 -5.90
CA ILE A 292 -7.69 -36.24 -6.92
C ILE A 292 -6.90 -35.88 -8.18
N VAL A 293 -6.00 -36.76 -8.60
CA VAL A 293 -5.45 -36.74 -9.96
C VAL A 293 -6.18 -37.83 -10.76
N LYS A 294 -6.80 -37.46 -11.87
CA LYS A 294 -7.66 -38.34 -12.66
C LYS A 294 -7.30 -38.27 -14.15
N GLY A 295 -7.28 -39.43 -14.80
CA GLY A 295 -6.91 -39.57 -16.20
C GLY A 295 -5.44 -39.97 -16.36
N GLU A 296 -5.18 -40.98 -17.20
CA GLU A 296 -3.82 -41.46 -17.53
C GLU A 296 -3.39 -41.06 -18.95
N SER A 297 -4.31 -40.54 -19.77
CA SER A 297 -4.06 -40.19 -21.18
C SER A 297 -3.15 -38.99 -21.35
N LEU A 298 -3.22 -38.01 -20.43
CA LEU A 298 -2.46 -36.75 -20.49
C LEU A 298 -2.68 -36.00 -21.83
N ASP A 299 -3.88 -36.14 -22.40
CA ASP A 299 -4.25 -35.56 -23.69
C ASP A 299 -5.01 -34.23 -23.56
N ASP A 300 -5.32 -33.83 -22.33
CA ASP A 300 -5.91 -32.55 -21.95
C ASP A 300 -5.50 -32.23 -20.50
N VAL A 301 -5.77 -31.02 -20.00
CA VAL A 301 -5.53 -30.65 -18.60
C VAL A 301 -6.58 -29.65 -18.11
N SER A 302 -7.23 -29.96 -16.99
CA SER A 302 -8.17 -29.04 -16.31
C SER A 302 -8.06 -29.13 -14.79
N ILE A 303 -8.36 -28.02 -14.11
CA ILE A 303 -8.34 -27.92 -12.64
C ILE A 303 -9.75 -27.56 -12.15
N LEU A 304 -10.35 -28.46 -11.37
CA LEU A 304 -11.65 -28.26 -10.73
C LEU A 304 -11.49 -28.17 -9.21
N VAL A 305 -11.93 -27.07 -8.61
CA VAL A 305 -12.01 -26.90 -7.15
C VAL A 305 -13.48 -26.85 -6.73
N GLU A 306 -13.95 -27.87 -6.02
CA GLU A 306 -15.30 -27.91 -5.46
C GLU A 306 -15.28 -27.50 -3.98
N LEU A 307 -16.11 -26.52 -3.62
CA LEU A 307 -16.09 -25.87 -2.30
C LEU A 307 -17.30 -26.30 -1.45
N GLY A 308 -17.04 -26.94 -0.31
CA GLY A 308 -18.07 -27.50 0.57
C GLY A 308 -18.71 -26.53 1.56
N ASN A 309 -18.16 -25.31 1.71
CA ASN A 309 -18.68 -24.34 2.66
C ASN A 309 -20.00 -23.72 2.15
N PRO A 310 -21.12 -23.86 2.89
CA PRO A 310 -22.43 -23.37 2.46
C PRO A 310 -22.55 -21.83 2.39
N VAL A 311 -21.63 -21.08 2.99
CA VAL A 311 -21.60 -19.61 2.94
C VAL A 311 -21.01 -19.09 1.62
N ILE A 312 -20.37 -19.96 0.83
CA ILE A 312 -19.76 -19.58 -0.45
C ILE A 312 -20.85 -19.50 -1.53
N ASP A 313 -21.24 -18.27 -1.85
CA ASP A 313 -22.10 -17.94 -2.99
C ASP A 313 -21.29 -17.67 -4.26
N ASP A 314 -21.99 -17.37 -5.36
CA ASP A 314 -21.40 -17.08 -6.68
C ASP A 314 -20.33 -15.98 -6.61
N ILE A 315 -20.57 -14.91 -5.86
CA ILE A 315 -19.67 -13.76 -5.76
C ILE A 315 -18.41 -14.13 -4.96
N VAL A 316 -18.58 -14.81 -3.82
CA VAL A 316 -17.46 -15.31 -3.02
C VAL A 316 -16.62 -16.28 -3.84
N THR A 317 -17.27 -17.11 -4.66
CA THR A 317 -16.60 -18.05 -5.57
C THR A 317 -15.68 -17.32 -6.56
N VAL A 318 -16.07 -16.16 -7.11
CA VAL A 318 -15.16 -15.35 -7.96
C VAL A 318 -13.92 -14.91 -7.19
N GLY A 319 -14.08 -14.51 -5.92
CA GLY A 319 -12.96 -14.17 -5.03
C GLY A 319 -11.96 -15.31 -4.85
N VAL A 320 -12.48 -16.51 -4.58
CA VAL A 320 -11.69 -17.73 -4.43
C VAL A 320 -11.01 -18.09 -5.76
N GLU A 321 -11.75 -18.09 -6.87
CA GLU A 321 -11.22 -18.44 -8.19
C GLU A 321 -10.11 -17.48 -8.63
N SER A 322 -10.24 -16.17 -8.38
CA SER A 322 -9.16 -15.22 -8.69
C SER A 322 -7.84 -15.53 -7.97
N THR A 323 -7.94 -16.11 -6.78
CA THR A 323 -6.78 -16.57 -6.00
C THR A 323 -6.27 -17.89 -6.57
N LEU A 324 -7.17 -18.82 -6.91
CA LEU A 324 -6.85 -20.08 -7.59
C LEU A 324 -5.98 -19.85 -8.83
N LEU A 325 -6.39 -18.93 -9.73
CA LEU A 325 -5.65 -18.62 -10.97
C LEU A 325 -4.21 -18.14 -10.74
N ARG A 326 -3.88 -17.70 -9.52
CA ARG A 326 -2.53 -17.28 -9.14
C ARG A 326 -1.76 -18.42 -8.49
N VAL A 327 -2.35 -19.13 -7.54
CA VAL A 327 -1.66 -20.15 -6.72
C VAL A 327 -1.27 -21.38 -7.53
N ILE A 328 -1.97 -21.69 -8.62
CA ILE A 328 -1.59 -22.76 -9.56
C ILE A 328 -0.22 -22.55 -10.22
N LYS A 329 0.38 -21.36 -10.06
CA LYS A 329 1.67 -20.97 -10.64
C LYS A 329 2.78 -20.80 -9.59
N TYR A 330 2.55 -21.22 -8.35
CA TYR A 330 3.47 -20.89 -7.24
C TYR A 330 4.62 -21.88 -7.07
N ILE A 331 4.67 -22.98 -7.81
CA ILE A 331 5.69 -24.01 -7.66
C ILE A 331 6.86 -23.70 -8.60
N LYS A 332 8.08 -23.62 -8.05
CA LYS A 332 9.30 -23.46 -8.85
C LYS A 332 9.43 -24.61 -9.85
N GLY A 333 9.70 -24.29 -11.11
CA GLY A 333 9.87 -25.27 -12.18
C GLY A 333 8.57 -25.96 -12.64
N VAL A 334 7.39 -25.48 -12.23
CA VAL A 334 6.08 -25.94 -12.72
C VAL A 334 5.24 -24.74 -13.15
N GLN A 335 4.82 -24.72 -14.41
CA GLN A 335 4.05 -23.61 -14.97
C GLN A 335 2.69 -24.07 -15.50
N VAL A 336 1.63 -23.40 -15.02
CA VAL A 336 0.28 -23.51 -15.59
C VAL A 336 -0.01 -22.24 -16.38
N ASN A 337 0.10 -22.36 -17.70
CA ASN A 337 -0.17 -21.27 -18.63
C ASN A 337 -1.67 -21.16 -18.85
N LEU A 338 -2.16 -19.92 -18.90
CA LEU A 338 -3.57 -19.64 -19.10
C LEU A 338 -3.75 -18.76 -20.32
N MET A 339 -4.72 -19.10 -21.17
CA MET A 339 -5.17 -18.26 -22.28
C MET A 339 -6.68 -18.06 -22.15
N GLY A 340 -7.14 -16.81 -22.14
CA GLY A 340 -8.57 -16.50 -22.01
C GLY A 340 -9.24 -16.97 -20.70
N GLY A 341 -8.47 -17.35 -19.67
CA GLY A 341 -9.01 -17.90 -18.41
C GLY A 341 -9.22 -19.41 -18.40
N SER A 342 -8.73 -20.10 -19.43
CA SER A 342 -8.62 -21.56 -19.54
C SER A 342 -7.16 -22.00 -19.55
N ILE A 343 -6.89 -23.27 -19.24
CA ILE A 343 -5.53 -23.82 -19.26
C ILE A 343 -5.10 -23.98 -20.72
N ASP A 344 -3.96 -23.38 -21.05
CA ASP A 344 -3.30 -23.53 -22.35
C ASP A 344 -2.29 -24.69 -22.29
N SER A 345 -1.51 -24.75 -21.22
CA SER A 345 -0.53 -25.81 -21.00
C SER A 345 -0.16 -25.95 -19.52
N LEU A 346 0.20 -27.18 -19.14
CA LEU A 346 0.92 -27.52 -17.91
C LEU A 346 2.32 -27.99 -18.29
N GLN A 347 3.34 -27.30 -17.79
CA GLN A 347 4.75 -27.55 -18.07
C GLN A 347 5.50 -27.87 -16.77
N VAL A 348 6.43 -28.83 -16.83
CA VAL A 348 7.34 -29.18 -15.72
C VAL A 348 8.76 -29.18 -16.25
N SER A 349 9.69 -28.57 -15.51
CA SER A 349 11.13 -28.56 -15.84
C SER A 349 11.82 -29.86 -15.43
N ASP A 350 12.98 -30.14 -16.04
CA ASP A 350 13.84 -31.24 -15.62
C ASP A 350 14.18 -31.16 -14.12
N GLU A 351 14.61 -29.97 -13.64
CA GLU A 351 14.95 -29.74 -12.22
C GLU A 351 13.77 -30.07 -11.29
N ALA A 352 12.54 -29.68 -11.64
CA ALA A 352 11.38 -29.98 -10.82
C ALA A 352 11.10 -31.49 -10.76
N LYS A 353 11.25 -32.20 -11.88
CA LYS A 353 11.03 -33.65 -11.91
C LYS A 353 12.12 -34.41 -11.16
N GLU A 354 13.39 -34.02 -11.32
CA GLU A 354 14.53 -34.58 -10.57
C GLU A 354 14.40 -34.39 -9.05
N ASN A 355 13.87 -33.23 -8.63
CA ASN A 355 13.57 -32.94 -7.23
C ASN A 355 12.28 -33.62 -6.73
N GLY A 356 11.67 -34.52 -7.51
CA GLY A 356 10.58 -35.37 -7.06
C GLY A 356 9.18 -34.75 -7.19
N PHE A 357 8.96 -33.86 -8.16
CA PHE A 357 7.61 -33.36 -8.45
C PHE A 357 6.65 -34.48 -8.86
N GLU A 358 5.46 -34.47 -8.26
CA GLU A 358 4.30 -35.30 -8.59
C GLU A 358 3.06 -34.38 -8.64
N TYR A 359 2.07 -34.74 -9.44
CA TYR A 359 0.92 -33.87 -9.72
C TYR A 359 0.10 -33.52 -8.46
N GLU A 360 0.06 -34.42 -7.48
CA GLU A 360 -0.55 -34.20 -6.17
C GLU A 360 0.06 -33.00 -5.43
N HIS A 361 1.35 -32.69 -5.66
CA HIS A 361 1.99 -31.51 -5.07
C HIS A 361 1.34 -30.20 -5.54
N LEU A 362 0.90 -30.13 -6.81
CA LEU A 362 0.14 -28.98 -7.31
C LEU A 362 -1.17 -28.81 -6.53
N LEU A 363 -1.90 -29.91 -6.29
CA LEU A 363 -3.15 -29.88 -5.54
C LEU A 363 -2.92 -29.51 -4.07
N LYS A 364 -1.84 -29.99 -3.46
CA LYS A 364 -1.44 -29.63 -2.09
C LYS A 364 -1.12 -28.15 -1.95
N VAL A 365 -0.41 -27.57 -2.91
CA VAL A 365 -0.11 -26.13 -2.94
C VAL A 365 -1.39 -25.31 -3.09
N ILE A 366 -2.29 -25.69 -4.01
CA ILE A 366 -3.60 -25.02 -4.15
C ILE A 366 -4.36 -25.06 -2.82
N GLN A 367 -4.45 -26.23 -2.17
CA GLN A 367 -5.16 -26.39 -0.90
C GLN A 367 -4.59 -25.46 0.19
N VAL A 368 -3.28 -25.50 0.40
CA VAL A 368 -2.62 -24.75 1.48
C VAL A 368 -2.65 -23.25 1.21
N GLU A 369 -2.37 -22.80 -0.02
CA GLU A 369 -2.36 -21.38 -0.35
C GLU A 369 -3.76 -20.76 -0.34
N LEU A 370 -4.79 -21.49 -0.80
CA LEU A 370 -6.17 -21.04 -0.65
C LEU A 370 -6.55 -20.89 0.83
N ARG A 371 -6.12 -21.79 1.72
CA ARG A 371 -6.34 -21.68 3.18
C ARG A 371 -5.56 -20.55 3.83
N ASN A 372 -4.31 -20.34 3.41
CA ASN A 372 -3.53 -19.19 3.85
C ASN A 372 -4.24 -17.88 3.49
N LYS A 373 -4.92 -17.84 2.34
CA LYS A 373 -5.68 -16.66 1.89
C LYS A 373 -7.07 -16.55 2.52
N PHE A 374 -7.73 -17.68 2.72
CA PHE A 374 -9.12 -17.82 3.19
C PHE A 374 -9.18 -18.94 4.26
N PRO A 375 -8.81 -18.66 5.52
CA PRO A 375 -8.77 -19.67 6.57
C PRO A 375 -10.11 -20.39 6.81
N GLU A 376 -11.23 -19.70 6.57
CA GLU A 376 -12.59 -20.23 6.74
C GLU A 376 -13.20 -20.77 5.43
N ILE A 377 -12.39 -21.05 4.40
CA ILE A 377 -12.86 -21.62 3.12
C ILE A 377 -13.57 -22.97 3.26
N GLY A 378 -13.32 -23.71 4.34
CA GLY A 378 -13.95 -24.99 4.65
C GLY A 378 -13.39 -26.18 3.86
N PRO A 379 -14.15 -27.29 3.80
CA PRO A 379 -13.77 -28.47 3.03
C PRO A 379 -13.71 -28.20 1.53
N MET A 380 -12.75 -28.80 0.83
CA MET A 380 -12.62 -28.66 -0.62
C MET A 380 -12.21 -29.97 -1.29
N ARG A 381 -12.77 -30.25 -2.47
CA ARG A 381 -12.21 -31.26 -3.38
C ARG A 381 -11.46 -30.56 -4.49
N ILE A 382 -10.22 -30.96 -4.72
CA ILE A 382 -9.39 -30.43 -5.79
C ILE A 382 -9.08 -31.58 -6.75
N SER A 383 -9.48 -31.44 -8.00
CA SER A 383 -9.28 -32.42 -9.05
C SER A 383 -8.40 -31.86 -10.16
N LEU A 384 -7.32 -32.57 -10.49
CA LEU A 384 -6.55 -32.38 -11.72
C LEU A 384 -6.99 -33.45 -12.72
N LEU A 385 -7.54 -33.02 -13.84
CA LEU A 385 -8.14 -33.87 -14.86
C LEU A 385 -7.24 -33.91 -16.08
N PHE A 386 -6.98 -35.10 -16.61
CA PHE A 386 -6.10 -35.34 -17.76
C PHE A 386 -6.75 -36.09 -18.92
N ASP A 387 -8.05 -36.41 -18.83
CA ASP A 387 -8.81 -37.14 -19.86
C ASP A 387 -9.71 -36.17 -20.64
N HIS A 388 -9.47 -36.06 -21.95
CA HIS A 388 -10.22 -35.16 -22.81
C HIS A 388 -11.73 -35.45 -22.85
N ASN A 389 -12.14 -36.73 -22.88
CA ASN A 389 -13.55 -37.08 -22.99
C ASN A 389 -14.32 -36.70 -21.72
N GLU A 390 -13.69 -36.85 -20.55
CA GLU A 390 -14.26 -36.39 -19.29
C GLU A 390 -14.37 -34.86 -19.24
N ILE A 391 -13.34 -34.14 -19.69
CA ILE A 391 -13.33 -32.67 -19.74
C ILE A 391 -14.41 -32.16 -20.70
N GLU A 392 -14.52 -32.72 -21.91
CA GLU A 392 -15.53 -32.37 -22.91
C GLU A 392 -16.97 -32.59 -22.40
N GLN A 393 -17.19 -33.63 -21.58
CA GLN A 393 -18.53 -33.90 -21.02
C GLN A 393 -18.98 -32.84 -20.00
N ILE A 394 -18.05 -32.28 -19.22
CA ILE A 394 -18.38 -31.32 -18.16
C ILE A 394 -18.13 -29.86 -18.56
N SER A 395 -17.36 -29.60 -19.61
CA SER A 395 -17.03 -28.24 -20.06
C SER A 395 -18.24 -27.34 -20.34
N PRO A 396 -19.37 -27.83 -20.91
CA PRO A 396 -20.51 -26.94 -21.21
C PRO A 396 -21.15 -26.40 -19.93
N ASP A 397 -21.28 -27.23 -18.90
CA ASP A 397 -21.83 -26.84 -17.60
C ASP A 397 -20.91 -25.85 -16.88
N ILE A 398 -19.59 -26.07 -16.97
CA ILE A 398 -18.59 -25.17 -16.38
C ILE A 398 -18.60 -23.81 -17.08
N LYS A 399 -18.72 -23.80 -18.42
CA LYS A 399 -18.80 -22.56 -19.20
C LYS A 399 -20.07 -21.78 -18.86
N ALA A 400 -21.22 -22.44 -18.84
CA ALA A 400 -22.48 -21.82 -18.43
C ALA A 400 -22.39 -21.21 -17.03
N PHE A 401 -21.83 -21.95 -16.06
CA PHE A 401 -21.62 -21.46 -14.70
C PHE A 401 -20.70 -20.21 -14.65
N LYS A 402 -19.58 -20.21 -15.40
CA LYS A 402 -18.67 -19.05 -15.45
C LYS A 402 -19.34 -17.84 -16.10
N ASP A 403 -20.11 -18.04 -17.16
CA ASP A 403 -20.81 -16.98 -17.90
C ASP A 403 -21.93 -16.35 -17.05
N GLU A 404 -22.76 -17.15 -16.38
CA GLU A 404 -23.82 -16.68 -15.48
C GLU A 404 -23.24 -15.86 -14.32
N ARG A 405 -22.21 -16.39 -13.67
CA ARG A 405 -21.53 -15.72 -12.55
C ARG A 405 -20.86 -14.42 -12.98
N LYS A 406 -20.25 -14.40 -14.17
CA LYS A 406 -19.67 -13.18 -14.73
C LYS A 406 -20.75 -12.14 -15.00
N ALA A 407 -21.87 -12.52 -15.62
CA ALA A 407 -22.98 -11.61 -15.87
C ALA A 407 -23.56 -11.05 -14.57
N HIS A 408 -23.67 -11.88 -13.52
CA HIS A 408 -24.13 -11.45 -12.20
C HIS A 408 -23.17 -10.43 -11.57
N VAL A 409 -21.86 -10.68 -11.57
CA VAL A 409 -20.88 -9.74 -11.00
C VAL A 409 -20.78 -8.44 -11.78
N ASP A 410 -20.81 -8.51 -13.12
CA ASP A 410 -20.72 -7.34 -13.99
C ASP A 410 -22.00 -6.48 -13.95
N GLY A 411 -23.15 -7.11 -13.71
CA GLY A 411 -24.46 -6.44 -13.58
C GLY A 411 -24.81 -5.99 -12.17
N ALA A 412 -23.94 -6.21 -11.18
CA ALA A 412 -24.22 -5.84 -9.80
C ALA A 412 -24.21 -4.31 -9.62
N THR A 413 -25.19 -3.80 -8.88
CA THR A 413 -25.30 -2.40 -8.47
C THR A 413 -25.41 -2.30 -6.96
N GLU A 414 -25.34 -1.10 -6.41
CA GLU A 414 -25.60 -0.87 -4.99
C GLU A 414 -27.01 -1.27 -4.53
N GLU A 415 -28.00 -1.17 -5.42
CA GLU A 415 -29.38 -1.58 -5.18
C GLU A 415 -29.51 -3.11 -5.19
N SER A 416 -28.75 -3.80 -6.05
CA SER A 416 -28.85 -5.25 -6.20
C SER A 416 -28.13 -6.05 -5.09
N VAL A 417 -27.27 -5.41 -4.30
CA VAL A 417 -26.50 -6.06 -3.22
C VAL A 417 -27.02 -5.66 -1.84
N ASP A 418 -27.02 -6.60 -0.90
CA ASP A 418 -27.52 -6.36 0.47
C ASP A 418 -26.51 -5.62 1.37
N SER A 419 -25.24 -5.63 1.01
CA SER A 419 -24.15 -5.09 1.83
C SER A 419 -23.04 -4.49 0.98
N PHE A 420 -22.34 -3.53 1.58
CA PHE A 420 -21.09 -3.01 1.06
C PHE A 420 -19.91 -3.61 1.81
N TYR A 421 -18.70 -3.25 1.38
CA TYR A 421 -17.48 -3.89 1.85
C TYR A 421 -16.50 -2.86 2.38
N GLY A 422 -16.17 -3.01 3.66
CA GLY A 422 -15.17 -2.22 4.33
C GLY A 422 -13.78 -2.81 4.13
N CYS A 423 -12.80 -1.98 3.79
CA CYS A 423 -11.39 -2.38 3.74
C CYS A 423 -10.54 -1.47 4.65
N MET A 424 -9.85 -2.07 5.61
CA MET A 424 -8.96 -1.39 6.57
C MET A 424 -7.48 -1.71 6.35
N ARG A 425 -7.17 -2.25 5.18
CA ARG A 425 -5.82 -2.66 4.80
C ARG A 425 -4.77 -1.53 4.91
N CYS A 426 -5.15 -0.29 4.62
CA CYS A 426 -4.24 0.87 4.71
C CYS A 426 -4.21 1.55 6.10
N ALA A 427 -4.93 1.00 7.09
CA ALA A 427 -4.91 1.52 8.45
C ALA A 427 -3.57 1.31 9.17
N SER A 428 -2.61 0.56 8.56
CA SER A 428 -1.23 0.51 9.04
C SER A 428 -0.58 1.89 9.14
N PHE A 429 -0.93 2.80 8.22
CA PHE A 429 -0.31 4.12 8.13
C PHE A 429 -1.29 5.29 8.16
N SER A 430 -2.58 5.07 7.85
CA SER A 430 -3.61 6.12 7.85
C SER A 430 -4.80 5.72 8.71
N LEU A 431 -4.88 6.26 9.94
CA LEU A 431 -5.92 5.92 10.92
C LEU A 431 -7.27 6.57 10.63
N SER A 432 -7.27 7.67 9.88
CA SER A 432 -8.47 8.38 9.39
C SER A 432 -9.07 7.72 8.13
N HIS A 433 -8.39 6.73 7.55
CA HIS A 433 -8.86 6.08 6.33
C HIS A 433 -9.61 4.78 6.61
N ALA A 434 -10.82 4.69 6.06
CA ALA A 434 -11.60 3.47 6.00
C ALA A 434 -12.28 3.37 4.64
N CYS A 435 -11.84 2.44 3.80
CA CYS A 435 -12.41 2.25 2.48
C CYS A 435 -13.81 1.65 2.57
N THR A 436 -14.79 2.24 1.89
CA THR A 436 -16.11 1.63 1.66
C THR A 436 -16.22 1.36 0.17
N VAL A 437 -16.48 0.11 -0.18
CA VAL A 437 -16.49 -0.35 -1.57
C VAL A 437 -17.84 -0.96 -1.87
N SER A 438 -18.41 -0.56 -2.99
CA SER A 438 -19.65 -1.08 -3.56
C SER A 438 -19.42 -1.48 -5.02
N PRO A 439 -20.39 -2.14 -5.68
CA PRO A 439 -20.31 -2.39 -7.11
C PRO A 439 -20.14 -1.10 -7.94
N ASP A 440 -20.87 -0.04 -7.58
CA ASP A 440 -20.82 1.25 -8.28
C ASP A 440 -19.67 2.17 -7.82
N ARG A 441 -19.05 1.89 -6.66
CA ARG A 441 -17.90 2.63 -6.11
C ARG A 441 -16.73 1.67 -5.82
N PRO A 442 -15.87 1.38 -6.82
CA PRO A 442 -14.73 0.50 -6.66
C PRO A 442 -13.67 1.03 -5.67
N SER A 443 -12.88 0.13 -5.10
CA SER A 443 -11.77 0.47 -4.19
C SER A 443 -10.81 1.47 -4.84
N GLN A 444 -10.49 2.59 -4.18
CA GLN A 444 -9.65 3.65 -4.74
C GLN A 444 -8.28 3.18 -5.27
N CYS A 445 -7.74 2.07 -4.73
CA CYS A 445 -6.49 1.47 -5.18
C CYS A 445 -6.56 0.69 -6.50
N GLY A 446 -7.77 0.37 -6.97
CA GLY A 446 -8.02 -0.47 -8.14
C GLY A 446 -7.63 -1.95 -7.98
N SER A 447 -7.02 -2.34 -6.86
CA SER A 447 -6.48 -3.70 -6.66
C SER A 447 -7.38 -4.63 -5.83
N SER A 448 -8.50 -4.13 -5.32
CA SER A 448 -9.38 -4.88 -4.42
C SER A 448 -10.85 -4.70 -4.83
N PRO A 449 -11.29 -5.37 -5.92
CA PRO A 449 -12.69 -5.32 -6.35
C PRO A 449 -13.65 -5.76 -5.24
N TRP A 450 -14.91 -5.32 -5.33
CA TRP A 450 -15.90 -5.56 -4.26
C TRP A 450 -16.09 -7.05 -3.94
N TRP A 451 -16.02 -7.94 -4.94
CA TRP A 451 -16.16 -9.38 -4.76
C TRP A 451 -14.98 -10.02 -3.99
N ILE A 452 -13.74 -9.51 -4.14
CA ILE A 452 -12.60 -10.04 -3.34
C ILE A 452 -12.73 -9.58 -1.89
N LEU A 453 -13.25 -8.37 -1.68
CA LEU A 453 -13.52 -7.84 -0.33
C LEU A 453 -14.63 -8.62 0.35
N LYS A 454 -15.69 -9.00 -0.38
CA LYS A 454 -16.73 -9.92 0.10
C LYS A 454 -16.13 -11.25 0.55
N ALA A 455 -15.35 -11.89 -0.33
CA ALA A 455 -14.72 -13.17 -0.02
C ALA A 455 -13.80 -13.09 1.21
N GLN A 456 -13.05 -12.00 1.37
CA GLN A 456 -12.17 -11.80 2.52
C GLN A 456 -12.95 -11.48 3.81
N ALA A 457 -14.02 -10.68 3.73
CA ALA A 457 -14.85 -10.38 4.89
C ALA A 457 -15.57 -11.64 5.43
N ILE A 458 -15.92 -12.57 4.54
CA ILE A 458 -16.63 -13.81 4.88
C ILE A 458 -15.65 -14.93 5.27
N LEU A 459 -14.61 -15.17 4.48
CA LEU A 459 -13.73 -16.35 4.64
C LEU A 459 -12.41 -16.05 5.35
N ALA A 460 -12.14 -14.78 5.68
CA ALA A 460 -10.93 -14.37 6.39
C ALA A 460 -11.17 -13.19 7.37
N PRO A 461 -12.24 -13.19 8.18
CA PRO A 461 -12.58 -12.05 9.05
C PRO A 461 -11.47 -11.70 10.07
N GLY A 462 -10.66 -12.69 10.48
CA GLY A 462 -9.52 -12.52 11.39
C GLY A 462 -8.21 -12.05 10.73
N ASN A 463 -8.18 -11.78 9.43
CA ASN A 463 -6.93 -11.43 8.74
C ASN A 463 -6.42 -10.03 9.16
N VAL A 464 -5.30 -10.00 9.88
CA VAL A 464 -4.69 -8.77 10.41
C VAL A 464 -4.06 -7.87 9.34
N TYR A 465 -3.72 -8.39 8.16
CA TYR A 465 -3.19 -7.62 7.03
C TYR A 465 -4.30 -7.13 6.10
N TYR A 466 -5.37 -7.91 5.99
CA TYR A 466 -6.44 -7.69 5.03
C TYR A 466 -7.79 -7.61 5.76
N LYS A 467 -7.85 -6.75 6.80
CA LYS A 467 -9.05 -6.57 7.62
C LYS A 467 -10.19 -6.01 6.76
N CYS A 468 -11.08 -6.89 6.35
CA CYS A 468 -12.26 -6.58 5.57
C CYS A 468 -13.52 -6.90 6.37
N THR A 469 -14.56 -6.09 6.20
CA THR A 469 -15.80 -6.21 6.96
C THR A 469 -16.98 -6.06 6.03
N LEU A 470 -18.06 -6.80 6.28
CA LEU A 470 -19.36 -6.49 5.69
C LEU A 470 -19.91 -5.21 6.33
N ILE A 471 -20.49 -4.34 5.51
CA ILE A 471 -21.15 -3.11 5.94
C ILE A 471 -22.62 -3.26 5.60
N GLU A 472 -23.46 -3.37 6.62
CA GLU A 472 -24.90 -3.20 6.46
C GLU A 472 -25.18 -1.80 5.94
N LYS A 473 -25.98 -1.67 4.88
CA LYS A 473 -26.27 -0.35 4.27
C LYS A 473 -27.00 0.57 5.25
N GLY A 474 -27.94 0.03 6.03
CA GLY A 474 -28.84 0.84 6.84
C GLY A 474 -29.78 1.69 5.98
N GLU A 475 -30.34 2.76 6.56
CA GLU A 475 -31.13 3.76 5.83
C GLU A 475 -30.28 4.50 4.78
N LEU A 476 -30.82 4.63 3.56
CA LEU A 476 -30.31 5.51 2.51
C LEU A 476 -30.78 6.93 2.80
N ILE A 477 -29.87 7.77 3.28
CA ILE A 477 -30.13 9.15 3.71
C ILE A 477 -30.21 10.08 2.49
N ASP A 478 -29.27 9.92 1.55
CA ASP A 478 -29.20 10.72 0.33
C ASP A 478 -28.85 9.83 -0.87
N PRO A 479 -29.79 9.59 -1.81
CA PRO A 479 -29.57 8.74 -2.96
C PRO A 479 -28.60 9.33 -3.99
N GLU A 480 -28.51 10.66 -4.12
CA GLU A 480 -27.63 11.30 -5.09
C GLU A 480 -26.18 11.26 -4.58
N LYS A 481 -25.96 11.65 -3.31
CA LYS A 481 -24.64 11.61 -2.67
C LYS A 481 -24.16 10.19 -2.36
N GLY A 482 -25.09 9.23 -2.31
CA GLY A 482 -24.82 7.87 -1.85
C GLY A 482 -24.49 7.86 -0.36
N GLU A 483 -25.27 8.59 0.45
CA GLU A 483 -25.11 8.61 1.90
C GLU A 483 -25.98 7.54 2.54
N TYR A 484 -25.34 6.66 3.29
CA TYR A 484 -25.99 5.57 4.00
C TYR A 484 -25.65 5.63 5.49
N SER A 485 -26.66 5.53 6.35
CA SER A 485 -26.47 5.53 7.81
C SER A 485 -25.53 4.43 8.29
N GLY A 486 -25.61 3.23 7.70
CA GLY A 486 -24.75 2.10 8.02
C GLY A 486 -23.31 2.31 7.56
N VAL A 487 -23.09 2.97 6.42
CA VAL A 487 -21.75 3.38 5.96
C VAL A 487 -21.13 4.40 6.90
N ASN A 488 -21.90 5.40 7.33
CA ASN A 488 -21.44 6.40 8.30
C ASN A 488 -21.05 5.75 9.63
N LYS A 489 -21.92 4.89 10.18
CA LYS A 489 -21.65 4.12 11.41
C LYS A 489 -20.38 3.28 11.28
N ALA A 490 -20.29 2.46 10.24
CA ALA A 490 -19.15 1.57 10.03
C ALA A 490 -17.84 2.36 9.80
N THR A 491 -17.91 3.54 9.18
CA THR A 491 -16.74 4.41 9.01
C THR A 491 -16.27 5.00 10.33
N ARG A 492 -17.21 5.49 11.15
CA ARG A 492 -16.94 6.01 12.49
C ARG A 492 -16.27 4.97 13.38
N GLU A 493 -16.81 3.76 13.42
CA GLU A 493 -16.26 2.64 14.21
C GLU A 493 -14.84 2.27 13.75
N ARG A 494 -14.63 2.14 12.43
CA ARG A 494 -13.35 1.73 11.87
C ARG A 494 -12.25 2.79 12.00
N THR A 495 -12.60 4.07 11.98
CA THR A 495 -11.63 5.18 12.13
C THR A 495 -11.46 5.66 13.58
N GLY A 496 -12.18 5.06 14.53
CA GLY A 496 -12.19 5.48 15.93
C GLY A 496 -12.78 6.87 16.13
N GLY A 497 -13.78 7.25 15.31
CA GLY A 497 -14.47 8.54 15.38
C GLY A 497 -13.84 9.68 14.58
N ARG A 498 -12.69 9.47 13.92
CA ARG A 498 -12.01 10.52 13.14
C ARG A 498 -12.79 10.96 11.90
N VAL A 499 -13.58 10.07 11.31
CA VAL A 499 -14.47 10.37 10.18
C VAL A 499 -15.87 9.90 10.53
N GLU A 500 -16.83 10.81 10.45
CA GLU A 500 -18.21 10.53 10.85
C GLU A 500 -19.16 10.24 9.69
N ARG A 501 -18.94 10.86 8.54
CA ARG A 501 -19.83 10.80 7.37
C ARG A 501 -19.04 10.57 6.09
N VAL A 502 -19.64 9.85 5.15
CA VAL A 502 -19.06 9.60 3.82
C VAL A 502 -20.15 9.63 2.77
N TYR A 503 -19.93 10.44 1.74
CA TYR A 503 -20.67 10.44 0.49
C TYR A 503 -19.89 9.59 -0.54
N LEU A 504 -20.52 8.55 -1.07
CA LEU A 504 -19.87 7.66 -2.04
C LEU A 504 -19.69 8.32 -3.41
N HIS A 505 -20.58 9.26 -3.77
CA HIS A 505 -20.66 9.82 -5.11
C HIS A 505 -20.56 11.35 -5.16
N SER A 506 -19.94 11.98 -4.16
CA SER A 506 -19.62 13.42 -4.16
C SER A 506 -18.17 13.71 -3.76
N ILE A 507 -17.62 14.81 -4.27
CA ILE A 507 -16.31 15.38 -3.93
C ILE A 507 -16.39 16.47 -2.85
N PHE A 508 -17.61 16.92 -2.50
CA PHE A 508 -17.85 18.03 -1.58
C PHE A 508 -18.36 17.56 -0.21
N GLU A 509 -18.14 18.39 0.82
CA GLU A 509 -18.59 18.24 2.21
C GLU A 509 -18.03 17.00 2.93
N HIS A 510 -18.38 15.79 2.49
CA HIS A 510 -17.99 14.53 3.10
C HIS A 510 -17.47 13.52 2.05
N PRO A 511 -16.47 13.88 1.23
CA PRO A 511 -15.98 12.97 0.19
C PRO A 511 -15.44 11.67 0.75
N HIS A 512 -15.30 10.66 -0.07
CA HIS A 512 -14.74 9.39 0.37
C HIS A 512 -13.34 9.54 1.03
N THR A 513 -13.08 8.81 2.12
CA THR A 513 -11.77 8.86 2.81
C THR A 513 -10.63 8.40 1.88
N ALA A 514 -9.42 8.93 2.09
CA ALA A 514 -8.26 8.67 1.25
C ALA A 514 -7.05 8.20 2.07
N CYS A 515 -6.28 7.27 1.52
CA CYS A 515 -5.00 6.82 2.09
C CYS A 515 -3.82 7.30 1.23
N SER A 516 -3.13 6.41 0.51
CA SER A 516 -2.03 6.75 -0.42
C SER A 516 -1.93 5.79 -1.62
N CYS A 517 -2.76 4.76 -1.67
CA CYS A 517 -2.75 3.76 -2.75
C CYS A 517 -3.69 4.13 -3.91
N PHE A 518 -4.41 5.25 -3.82
CA PHE A 518 -5.35 5.68 -4.85
C PHE A 518 -4.68 5.85 -6.21
N GLN A 519 -5.45 5.57 -7.26
CA GLN A 519 -5.00 5.68 -8.64
C GLN A 519 -5.11 7.11 -9.18
N ASN A 520 -6.14 7.85 -8.74
CA ASN A 520 -6.47 9.16 -9.29
C ASN A 520 -6.99 10.11 -8.22
N VAL A 521 -6.88 11.41 -8.48
CA VAL A 521 -7.45 12.50 -7.68
C VAL A 521 -8.38 13.33 -8.55
N ALA A 522 -9.54 13.67 -8.02
CA ALA A 522 -10.44 14.67 -8.56
C ALA A 522 -10.35 15.94 -7.70
N TYR A 523 -10.31 17.11 -8.34
CA TYR A 523 -10.36 18.39 -7.64
C TYR A 523 -11.27 19.39 -8.35
N TYR A 524 -11.87 20.28 -7.57
CA TYR A 524 -12.74 21.35 -8.04
C TYR A 524 -11.94 22.62 -8.41
N ILE A 525 -12.29 23.24 -9.54
CA ILE A 525 -11.75 24.51 -10.04
C ILE A 525 -12.87 25.56 -9.91
N ALA A 526 -12.77 26.40 -8.89
CA ALA A 526 -13.82 27.37 -8.57
C ALA A 526 -14.04 28.42 -9.67
N GLU A 527 -12.97 28.86 -10.34
CA GLU A 527 -13.00 29.89 -11.39
C GLU A 527 -13.75 29.45 -12.65
N LEU A 528 -13.88 28.14 -12.84
CA LEU A 528 -14.53 27.52 -13.99
C LEU A 528 -15.78 26.74 -13.63
N ASP A 529 -16.10 26.66 -12.33
CA ASP A 529 -17.19 25.84 -11.79
C ASP A 529 -17.15 24.40 -12.34
N GLY A 530 -15.95 23.80 -12.34
CA GLY A 530 -15.66 22.53 -13.00
C GLY A 530 -14.73 21.61 -12.21
N ILE A 531 -14.68 20.34 -12.60
CA ILE A 531 -13.89 19.28 -11.97
C ILE A 531 -12.76 18.88 -12.91
N ALA A 532 -11.58 18.70 -12.34
CA ALA A 532 -10.41 18.17 -13.02
C ALA A 532 -9.99 16.81 -12.45
N LEU A 533 -9.55 15.89 -13.32
CA LEU A 533 -9.20 14.51 -12.98
C LEU A 533 -7.74 14.20 -13.34
N VAL A 534 -6.93 13.81 -12.36
CA VAL A 534 -5.49 13.56 -12.53
C VAL A 534 -5.16 12.13 -12.12
N ASP A 535 -4.48 11.38 -12.98
CA ASP A 535 -3.97 10.05 -12.64
C ASP A 535 -2.55 10.09 -12.05
N ARG A 536 -2.23 9.07 -11.25
CA ARG A 536 -0.97 8.94 -10.52
C ARG A 536 0.30 8.98 -11.36
N LYS A 537 0.22 8.64 -12.65
CA LYS A 537 1.39 8.57 -13.53
C LYS A 537 1.67 9.90 -14.23
N TYR A 538 0.76 10.87 -14.13
CA TYR A 538 0.95 12.18 -14.72
C TYR A 538 2.07 12.96 -13.98
N ALA A 539 3.08 13.38 -14.74
CA ALA A 539 4.26 14.06 -14.23
C ALA A 539 4.27 15.58 -14.52
N GLY A 540 3.28 16.09 -15.24
CA GLY A 540 3.16 17.51 -15.56
C GLY A 540 2.32 18.29 -14.55
N ASP A 541 2.03 19.54 -14.91
CA ASP A 541 1.17 20.44 -14.14
C ASP A 541 -0.27 20.40 -14.66
N ALA A 542 -1.20 20.13 -13.76
CA ALA A 542 -2.63 20.30 -14.03
C ALA A 542 -3.06 21.76 -13.76
N PRO A 543 -4.15 22.23 -14.40
CA PRO A 543 -4.64 23.60 -14.26
C PRO A 543 -4.76 24.05 -12.80
N GLY A 544 -4.18 25.21 -12.46
CA GLY A 544 -4.10 25.70 -11.08
C GLY A 544 -2.77 25.40 -10.39
N GLY A 545 -1.78 24.88 -11.12
CA GLY A 545 -0.43 24.60 -10.62
C GLY A 545 -0.36 23.31 -9.81
N TRP A 546 -1.29 22.38 -10.05
CA TRP A 546 -1.37 21.13 -9.31
C TRP A 546 -0.47 20.08 -9.93
N THR A 547 0.63 19.73 -9.25
CA THR A 547 1.37 18.50 -9.54
C THR A 547 0.72 17.31 -8.83
N TRP A 548 1.02 16.09 -9.27
CA TRP A 548 0.57 14.88 -8.58
C TRP A 548 0.96 14.85 -7.09
N THR A 549 2.18 15.26 -6.76
CA THR A 549 2.65 15.25 -5.36
C THR A 549 1.80 16.18 -4.50
N ARG A 550 1.47 17.38 -5.01
CA ARG A 550 0.64 18.35 -4.31
C ARG A 550 -0.78 17.83 -4.09
N LEU A 551 -1.39 17.27 -5.13
CA LEU A 551 -2.71 16.66 -5.04
C LEU A 551 -2.73 15.48 -4.07
N ALA A 552 -1.75 14.58 -4.15
CA ALA A 552 -1.68 13.41 -3.29
C ALA A 552 -1.49 13.79 -1.81
N ASN A 553 -0.61 14.74 -1.51
CA ASN A 553 -0.44 15.25 -0.15
C ASN A 553 -1.66 16.03 0.35
N ASN A 554 -2.42 16.67 -0.53
CA ASN A 554 -3.65 17.35 -0.15
C ASN A 554 -4.75 16.38 0.34
N VAL A 555 -4.84 15.18 -0.25
CA VAL A 555 -5.90 14.21 0.08
C VAL A 555 -5.46 13.05 0.96
N ALA A 556 -4.17 12.72 1.03
CA ALA A 556 -3.71 11.54 1.76
C ALA A 556 -4.04 11.61 3.26
N GLY A 557 -4.72 10.58 3.80
CA GLY A 557 -5.11 10.56 5.21
C GLY A 557 -6.09 11.66 5.63
N TYR A 558 -6.77 12.32 4.68
CA TYR A 558 -7.69 13.41 4.99
C TYR A 558 -8.91 13.41 4.07
N GLN A 559 -10.09 13.62 4.66
CA GLN A 559 -11.32 13.90 3.93
C GLN A 559 -11.37 15.41 3.68
N ASN A 560 -10.92 15.86 2.51
CA ASN A 560 -10.91 17.29 2.19
C ASN A 560 -12.30 17.74 1.68
N PRO A 561 -13.08 18.49 2.48
CA PRO A 561 -14.46 18.85 2.13
C PRO A 561 -14.55 19.87 0.98
N ASN A 562 -13.43 20.52 0.62
CA ASN A 562 -13.38 21.64 -0.31
C ASN A 562 -13.25 21.19 -1.78
N GLY A 563 -13.91 20.09 -2.14
CA GLY A 563 -13.97 19.63 -3.53
C GLY A 563 -12.75 18.80 -3.96
N PHE A 564 -12.21 17.95 -3.09
CA PHE A 564 -11.14 17.03 -3.43
C PHE A 564 -11.51 15.61 -3.01
N THR A 565 -11.29 14.64 -3.90
CA THR A 565 -11.43 13.23 -3.53
C THR A 565 -10.55 12.32 -4.37
N THR A 566 -10.42 11.08 -3.92
CA THR A 566 -9.69 10.03 -4.63
C THR A 566 -10.65 9.03 -5.24
N PHE A 567 -10.30 8.45 -6.38
CA PHE A 567 -11.14 7.44 -7.03
C PHE A 567 -10.32 6.40 -7.81
N ALA A 568 -10.91 5.22 -7.97
CA ALA A 568 -10.38 4.14 -8.80
C ALA A 568 -10.59 4.46 -10.28
N THR A 569 -9.67 4.05 -11.16
CA THR A 569 -9.84 4.30 -12.60
C THR A 569 -11.12 3.67 -13.16
N LEU A 570 -11.53 2.49 -12.64
CA LEU A 570 -12.78 1.84 -13.05
C LEU A 570 -14.04 2.63 -12.68
N TYR A 571 -13.98 3.55 -11.71
CA TYR A 571 -15.13 4.37 -11.34
C TYR A 571 -15.56 5.30 -12.48
N LEU A 572 -14.67 5.63 -13.43
CA LEU A 572 -15.01 6.39 -14.64
C LEU A 572 -16.11 5.71 -15.49
N LYS A 573 -16.29 4.40 -15.35
CA LYS A 573 -17.31 3.63 -16.08
C LYS A 573 -18.58 3.40 -15.27
N SER A 574 -18.62 3.88 -14.03
CA SER A 574 -19.78 3.72 -13.15
C SER A 574 -20.90 4.66 -13.59
N PRO A 575 -22.17 4.20 -13.61
CA PRO A 575 -23.31 5.10 -13.84
C PRO A 575 -23.46 6.14 -12.72
N LYS A 576 -22.85 5.91 -11.54
CA LYS A 576 -22.88 6.82 -10.40
C LYS A 576 -21.64 7.72 -10.32
N PHE A 577 -20.84 7.80 -11.37
CA PHE A 577 -19.62 8.62 -11.40
C PHE A 577 -19.91 10.08 -11.05
N PHE A 578 -19.53 10.47 -9.83
CA PHE A 578 -19.77 11.79 -9.22
C PHE A 578 -21.17 12.35 -9.49
N GLN A 579 -22.20 11.50 -9.41
CA GLN A 579 -23.56 11.87 -9.83
C GLN A 579 -24.12 13.08 -9.06
N ALA A 580 -23.80 13.20 -7.77
CA ALA A 580 -24.22 14.35 -6.94
C ALA A 580 -23.58 15.67 -7.38
N ASP A 581 -22.45 15.57 -8.09
CA ASP A 581 -21.69 16.72 -8.57
C ASP A 581 -21.77 16.83 -10.09
N GLY A 582 -22.82 16.28 -10.73
CA GLY A 582 -23.10 16.37 -12.17
C GLY A 582 -22.24 15.51 -13.08
N GLY A 583 -21.47 14.56 -12.55
CA GLY A 583 -20.71 13.58 -13.33
C GLY A 583 -19.84 14.19 -14.44
N TYR A 584 -19.92 13.64 -15.65
CA TYR A 584 -19.12 14.12 -16.79
C TYR A 584 -19.52 15.52 -17.29
N ASP A 585 -20.71 16.02 -16.97
CA ASP A 585 -21.11 17.39 -17.33
C ASP A 585 -20.31 18.44 -16.56
N ARG A 586 -19.73 18.03 -15.43
CA ARG A 586 -18.94 18.88 -14.54
C ARG A 586 -17.45 18.68 -14.70
N VAL A 587 -17.01 17.64 -15.42
CA VAL A 587 -15.60 17.48 -15.80
C VAL A 587 -15.26 18.47 -16.90
N VAL A 588 -14.19 19.25 -16.69
CA VAL A 588 -13.68 20.25 -17.65
C VAL A 588 -12.24 19.95 -18.09
N TRP A 589 -11.51 19.16 -17.31
CA TRP A 589 -10.14 18.74 -17.63
C TRP A 589 -9.85 17.33 -17.10
N MET A 590 -9.16 16.50 -17.87
CA MET A 590 -8.63 15.24 -17.36
C MET A 590 -7.40 14.80 -18.14
N THR A 591 -6.52 14.03 -17.51
CA THR A 591 -5.35 13.49 -18.23
C THR A 591 -5.79 12.63 -19.41
N SER A 592 -5.04 12.68 -20.51
CA SER A 592 -5.38 11.95 -21.74
C SER A 592 -5.48 10.43 -21.53
N SER A 593 -4.70 9.89 -20.59
CA SER A 593 -4.79 8.49 -20.17
C SER A 593 -6.17 8.16 -19.60
N LEU A 594 -6.67 8.97 -18.68
CA LEU A 594 -8.01 8.78 -18.12
C LEU A 594 -9.09 8.96 -19.18
N LYS A 595 -8.95 9.96 -20.06
CA LYS A 595 -9.92 10.22 -21.14
C LYS A 595 -10.05 9.02 -22.07
N THR A 596 -8.92 8.38 -22.39
CA THR A 596 -8.86 7.16 -23.20
C THR A 596 -9.55 5.98 -22.50
N ILE A 597 -9.31 5.80 -21.19
CA ILE A 597 -9.88 4.68 -20.43
C ILE A 597 -11.40 4.86 -20.21
N ALA A 598 -11.85 6.09 -19.98
CA ALA A 598 -13.26 6.42 -19.86
C ALA A 598 -14.02 6.12 -21.16
N GLY A 599 -13.43 6.49 -22.32
CA GLY A 599 -13.94 6.11 -23.64
C GLY A 599 -15.39 6.53 -23.85
N ASP A 600 -16.26 5.56 -24.13
CA ASP A 600 -17.70 5.77 -24.37
C ASP A 600 -18.52 6.03 -23.11
N SER A 601 -17.90 5.95 -21.92
CA SER A 601 -18.54 6.40 -20.68
C SER A 601 -18.67 7.92 -20.61
N ILE A 602 -17.87 8.65 -21.41
CA ILE A 602 -18.00 10.09 -21.58
C ILE A 602 -19.12 10.35 -22.60
N PRO A 603 -20.16 11.13 -22.28
CA PRO A 603 -21.19 11.52 -23.24
C PRO A 603 -20.57 12.16 -24.50
N GLU A 604 -21.11 11.82 -25.67
CA GLU A 604 -20.55 12.21 -26.96
C GLU A 604 -20.40 13.73 -27.08
N GLU A 605 -21.41 14.47 -26.64
CA GLU A 605 -21.48 15.93 -26.61
C GLU A 605 -20.48 16.57 -25.64
N ARG A 606 -20.00 15.82 -24.64
CA ARG A 606 -19.02 16.29 -23.64
C ARG A 606 -17.58 16.01 -24.07
N ARG A 607 -17.34 14.99 -24.91
CA ARG A 607 -15.98 14.52 -25.25
C ARG A 607 -15.08 15.62 -25.83
N ALA A 608 -15.63 16.54 -26.62
CA ALA A 608 -14.90 17.67 -27.19
C ALA A 608 -14.69 18.85 -26.21
N ARG A 609 -15.46 18.90 -25.12
CA ARG A 609 -15.46 19.99 -24.12
C ARG A 609 -14.63 19.70 -22.87
N ILE A 610 -14.06 18.51 -22.79
CA ILE A 610 -13.13 18.13 -21.72
C ILE A 610 -11.71 18.27 -22.24
N ALA A 611 -10.96 19.25 -21.75
CA ALA A 611 -9.56 19.45 -22.08
C ALA A 611 -8.68 18.31 -21.50
N ASN A 612 -7.47 18.19 -22.03
CA ASN A 612 -6.39 17.40 -21.44
C ASN A 612 -5.07 18.18 -21.43
N GLU A 613 -3.98 17.56 -20.99
CA GLU A 613 -2.67 18.20 -20.88
C GLU A 613 -2.10 18.73 -22.21
N LYS A 614 -2.61 18.27 -23.36
CA LYS A 614 -2.24 18.79 -24.69
C LYS A 614 -3.01 20.06 -25.07
N ASP A 615 -4.17 20.27 -24.45
CA ASP A 615 -5.06 21.41 -24.74
C ASP A 615 -4.78 22.56 -23.76
N ALA A 616 -4.55 22.24 -22.49
CA ALA A 616 -4.29 23.22 -21.44
C ALA A 616 -3.50 22.61 -20.27
N THR A 617 -2.53 23.37 -19.76
CA THR A 617 -1.77 23.08 -18.52
C THR A 617 -1.96 24.17 -17.46
N SER A 618 -2.47 25.35 -17.85
CA SER A 618 -2.79 26.46 -16.95
C SER A 618 -4.29 26.76 -16.90
N LEU A 619 -4.74 27.50 -15.87
CA LEU A 619 -6.14 27.97 -15.79
C LEU A 619 -6.51 28.91 -16.94
N ALA A 620 -5.55 29.72 -17.41
CA ALA A 620 -5.77 30.65 -18.50
C ALA A 620 -6.05 29.91 -19.83
N GLU A 621 -5.21 28.95 -20.16
CA GLU A 621 -5.38 28.08 -21.34
C GLU A 621 -6.67 27.28 -21.25
N LEU A 622 -7.00 26.73 -20.07
CA LEU A 622 -8.22 25.96 -19.88
C LEU A 622 -9.46 26.85 -20.08
N LYS A 623 -9.45 28.07 -19.54
CA LYS A 623 -10.54 29.02 -19.74
C LYS A 623 -10.73 29.37 -21.22
N GLU A 624 -9.64 29.60 -21.94
CA GLU A 624 -9.68 29.88 -23.39
C GLU A 624 -10.28 28.70 -24.16
N PHE A 625 -9.80 27.48 -23.89
CA PHE A 625 -10.33 26.25 -24.48
C PHE A 625 -11.85 26.12 -24.29
N LEU A 626 -12.34 26.26 -23.05
CA LEU A 626 -13.75 26.12 -22.71
C LEU A 626 -14.64 27.21 -23.31
N THR A 627 -14.10 28.41 -23.57
CA THR A 627 -14.87 29.46 -24.26
C THR A 627 -14.93 29.29 -25.77
N SER A 628 -14.02 28.49 -26.34
CA SER A 628 -13.91 28.25 -27.78
C SER A 628 -14.63 26.98 -28.26
N SER A 629 -15.14 26.16 -27.34
CA SER A 629 -15.79 24.84 -27.55
C SER A 629 -17.23 24.80 -27.01
#